data_AF-A0A2I0WSI5-F1
#
_entry.id   AF-A0A2I0WSI5-F1
#
_cell.length_a   1.000
_cell.length_b   1.000
_cell.length_c   1.000
_cell.angle_alpha   90.00
_cell.angle_beta   90.00
_cell.angle_gamma   90.00
#
_symmetry.space_group_name_H-M   'P 1'
#
loop_
_entity.id
_entity.type
_entity.pdbx_description
1 polymer ?
#
loop_
_entity_poly.entity_id
_entity_poly.type
_entity_poly.pdbx_seq_one_letter_code
_entity_poly.pdbx_strand_id
1 'polypeptide(L)'
;MLADIRQKIVNANLRYKEAADLHRWEQLFQVGDLVMVRLRRERFPPGTFSKLSRRKLGPLPITAKINDNAYSVDLPADCHTTSTFNVSDLSPYIPADDALISISSSESSSSEAGED
;
A
#
# COMPACT_ATOMS: atom_id res chain seq x y z
N MET A 1 39.36 -25.23 -0.20
CA MET A 1 38.19 -25.83 -0.91
C MET A 1 36.85 -25.28 -0.41
N LEU A 2 36.42 -25.52 0.83
CA LEU A 2 35.11 -25.02 1.30
C LEU A 2 35.05 -23.49 1.40
N ALA A 3 36.13 -22.84 1.83
CA ALA A 3 36.23 -21.38 1.86
C ALA A 3 36.11 -20.76 0.46
N ASP A 4 36.77 -21.35 -0.53
CA ASP A 4 36.76 -20.88 -1.92
C ASP A 4 35.37 -20.98 -2.55
N ILE A 5 34.63 -22.05 -2.25
CA ILE A 5 33.24 -22.23 -2.70
C ILE A 5 32.34 -21.16 -2.08
N ARG A 6 32.46 -20.91 -0.75
CA ARG A 6 31.69 -19.86 -0.07
C ARG A 6 31.99 -18.48 -0.66
N GLN A 7 33.26 -18.18 -0.93
CA GLN A 7 33.68 -16.90 -1.48
C GLN A 7 33.12 -16.68 -2.90
N LYS A 8 33.10 -17.73 -3.73
CA LYS A 8 32.44 -17.67 -5.06
C LYS A 8 30.94 -17.38 -4.96
N ILE A 9 30.23 -18.01 -4.02
CA ILE A 9 28.80 -17.77 -3.80
C ILE A 9 28.56 -16.33 -3.34
N VAL A 10 29.34 -15.83 -2.37
CA VAL A 10 29.22 -14.44 -1.89
C VAL A 10 29.47 -13.44 -3.02
N ASN A 11 30.53 -13.64 -3.82
CA ASN A 11 30.84 -12.76 -4.94
C ASN A 11 29.75 -12.79 -6.02
N ALA A 12 29.16 -13.96 -6.29
CA ALA A 12 28.04 -14.06 -7.22
C ALA A 12 26.81 -13.32 -6.69
N ASN A 13 26.43 -13.53 -5.42
CA ASN A 13 25.31 -12.84 -4.78
C ASN A 13 25.50 -11.32 -4.77
N LEU A 14 26.72 -10.85 -4.51
CA LEU A 14 27.04 -9.42 -4.52
C LEU A 14 26.83 -8.82 -5.92
N ARG A 15 27.33 -9.47 -6.97
CA ARG A 15 27.14 -9.04 -8.35
C ARG A 15 25.66 -9.00 -8.74
N TYR A 16 24.88 -10.01 -8.36
CA TYR A 16 23.44 -10.02 -8.60
C TYR A 16 22.73 -8.89 -7.86
N LYS A 17 23.11 -8.64 -6.61
CA LYS A 17 22.56 -7.55 -5.79
C LYS A 17 22.86 -6.19 -6.42
N GLU A 18 24.12 -5.92 -6.77
CA GLU A 18 24.54 -4.67 -7.42
C GLU A 18 23.75 -4.42 -8.71
N ALA A 19 23.64 -5.43 -9.58
CA ALA A 19 22.89 -5.31 -10.83
C ALA A 19 21.38 -5.04 -10.61
N ALA A 20 20.79 -5.64 -9.58
CA ALA A 20 19.38 -5.44 -9.24
C ALA A 20 19.13 -4.06 -8.61
N ASP A 21 19.98 -3.66 -7.66
CA ASP A 21 19.85 -2.41 -6.92
C ASP A 21 19.99 -1.18 -7.84
N LEU A 22 20.73 -1.28 -8.96
CA LEU A 22 20.80 -0.20 -9.99
C LEU A 22 19.44 0.23 -10.54
N HIS A 23 18.44 -0.67 -10.54
CA HIS A 23 17.11 -0.40 -11.08
C HIS A 23 16.08 -0.10 -9.98
N ARG A 24 16.50 -0.10 -8.72
CA ARG A 24 15.61 0.06 -7.57
C ARG A 24 15.40 1.54 -7.30
N TRP A 25 14.15 1.99 -7.36
CA TRP A 25 13.76 3.31 -6.88
C TRP A 25 13.21 3.21 -5.46
N GLU A 26 13.78 4.02 -4.57
CA GLU A 26 13.35 4.13 -3.19
C GLU A 26 12.21 5.15 -3.10
N GLN A 27 11.03 4.66 -2.75
CA GLN A 27 9.88 5.49 -2.43
C GLN A 27 9.59 5.31 -0.94
N LEU A 28 9.94 6.31 -0.14
CA LEU A 28 9.78 6.26 1.30
C LEU A 28 8.56 7.05 1.71
N PHE A 29 7.83 6.52 2.68
CA PHE A 29 6.68 7.18 3.28
C PHE A 29 6.83 7.24 4.80
N GLN A 30 6.10 8.16 5.41
CA GLN A 30 6.00 8.34 6.84
C GLN A 30 4.57 8.10 7.32
N VAL A 31 4.44 7.88 8.63
CA VAL A 31 3.12 7.77 9.28
C VAL A 31 2.40 9.12 9.15
N GLY A 32 1.15 9.09 8.70
CA GLY A 32 0.35 10.27 8.40
C GLY A 32 0.38 10.73 6.95
N ASP A 33 1.32 10.24 6.12
CA ASP A 33 1.32 10.56 4.69
C ASP A 33 0.06 10.00 4.03
N LEU A 34 -0.57 10.83 3.18
CA LEU A 34 -1.71 10.42 2.38
C LEU A 34 -1.23 9.68 1.13
N VAL A 35 -1.73 8.47 0.93
CA VAL A 35 -1.36 7.62 -0.20
C VAL A 35 -2.60 7.08 -0.91
N MET A 36 -2.47 6.85 -2.20
CA MET A 36 -3.41 6.04 -2.95
C MET A 36 -2.94 4.59 -3.02
N VAL A 37 -3.82 3.68 -2.64
CA VAL A 37 -3.54 2.25 -2.57
C VAL A 37 -4.01 1.55 -3.84
N ARG A 38 -3.13 0.83 -4.52
CA ARG A 38 -3.47 -0.02 -5.66
C ARG A 38 -4.00 -1.37 -5.18
N LEU A 39 -5.25 -1.69 -5.50
CA LEU A 39 -5.84 -2.98 -5.18
C LEU A 39 -5.63 -3.96 -6.33
N ARG A 40 -4.99 -5.11 -6.03
CA ARG A 40 -4.78 -6.20 -6.98
C ARG A 40 -6.06 -7.03 -7.14
N ARG A 41 -6.28 -7.56 -8.34
CA ARG A 41 -7.46 -8.39 -8.67
C ARG A 41 -7.60 -9.60 -7.75
N GLU A 42 -6.47 -10.18 -7.32
CA GLU A 42 -6.40 -11.35 -6.43
C GLU A 42 -7.00 -11.10 -5.04
N ARG A 43 -7.14 -9.84 -4.62
CA ARG A 43 -7.69 -9.47 -3.31
C ARG A 43 -9.22 -9.29 -3.33
N PHE A 44 -9.84 -9.36 -4.51
CA PHE A 44 -11.29 -9.24 -4.66
C PHE A 44 -11.95 -10.61 -4.83
N PRO A 45 -13.18 -10.79 -4.34
CA PRO A 45 -14.00 -11.93 -4.69
C PRO A 45 -14.17 -12.05 -6.22
N PRO A 46 -14.28 -13.28 -6.73
CA PRO A 46 -14.53 -13.50 -8.16
C PRO A 46 -15.85 -12.82 -8.58
N GLY A 47 -15.81 -12.02 -9.64
CA GLY A 47 -16.97 -11.30 -10.18
C GLY A 47 -17.11 -9.85 -9.72
N THR A 48 -16.41 -9.42 -8.66
CA THR A 48 -16.46 -8.02 -8.18
C THR A 48 -15.61 -7.08 -9.04
N PHE A 49 -14.57 -7.58 -9.69
CA PHE A 49 -13.62 -6.76 -10.46
C PHE A 49 -14.04 -6.61 -11.94
N SER A 50 -14.37 -5.38 -12.36
CA SER A 50 -14.65 -5.03 -13.76
C SER A 50 -13.43 -4.42 -14.45
N LYS A 51 -13.28 -4.59 -15.76
CA LYS A 51 -12.12 -4.07 -16.52
C LYS A 51 -11.98 -2.54 -16.43
N LEU A 52 -13.09 -1.83 -16.18
CA LEU A 52 -13.17 -0.38 -16.07
C LEU A 52 -13.29 0.13 -14.61
N SER A 53 -13.25 -0.74 -13.60
CA SER A 53 -13.33 -0.29 -12.21
C SER A 53 -12.08 0.50 -11.80
N ARG A 54 -12.26 1.49 -10.92
CA ARG A 54 -11.14 2.21 -10.30
C ARG A 54 -10.21 1.21 -9.60
N ARG A 55 -8.92 1.26 -9.93
CA ARG A 55 -7.90 0.35 -9.39
C ARG A 55 -7.17 0.90 -8.16
N LYS A 56 -7.32 2.20 -7.90
CA LYS A 56 -6.72 2.90 -6.77
C LYS A 56 -7.80 3.33 -5.79
N LEU A 57 -7.57 3.10 -4.51
CA LEU A 57 -8.43 3.46 -3.40
C LEU A 57 -7.84 4.67 -2.66
N GLY A 58 -8.65 5.73 -2.56
CA GLY A 58 -8.54 6.87 -1.64
C GLY A 58 -7.25 7.69 -1.64
N PRO A 59 -7.25 8.89 -1.06
CA PRO A 59 -6.22 9.31 -0.14
C PRO A 59 -6.46 8.61 1.20
N LEU A 60 -5.56 7.73 1.60
CA LEU A 60 -5.62 7.05 2.89
C LEU A 60 -4.34 7.34 3.67
N PRO A 61 -4.42 7.64 4.98
CA PRO A 61 -3.24 7.88 5.79
C PRO A 61 -2.51 6.56 6.07
N ILE A 62 -1.18 6.61 6.05
CA ILE A 62 -0.36 5.52 6.58
C ILE A 62 -0.47 5.53 8.11
N THR A 63 -0.93 4.44 8.69
CA THR A 63 -1.07 4.26 10.15
C THR A 63 0.24 3.81 10.79
N ALA A 64 1.02 2.96 10.09
CA ALA A 64 2.27 2.44 10.62
C ALA A 64 3.27 2.10 9.52
N LYS A 65 4.57 2.28 9.81
CA LYS A 65 5.68 1.83 8.97
C LYS A 65 6.25 0.53 9.53
N ILE A 66 6.10 -0.58 8.81
CA ILE A 66 6.64 -1.89 9.22
C ILE A 66 8.10 -2.00 8.77
N ASN A 67 8.37 -1.68 7.50
CA ASN A 67 9.71 -1.52 6.93
C ASN A 67 9.65 -0.59 5.70
N ASP A 68 10.78 -0.27 5.09
CA ASP A 68 10.81 0.63 3.92
C ASP A 68 10.02 0.09 2.71
N ASN A 69 9.72 -1.22 2.68
CA ASN A 69 9.01 -1.90 1.60
C ASN A 69 7.53 -2.17 1.92
N ALA A 70 7.08 -1.98 3.16
CA ALA A 70 5.77 -2.41 3.64
C ALA A 70 5.21 -1.46 4.71
N TYR A 71 3.99 -0.99 4.45
CA TYR A 71 3.30 0.00 5.27
C TYR A 71 1.87 -0.48 5.56
N SER A 72 1.36 -0.12 6.73
CA SER A 72 -0.05 -0.31 7.08
C SER A 72 -0.81 0.98 6.82
N VAL A 73 -1.94 0.85 6.15
CA VAL A 73 -2.81 1.96 5.72
C VAL A 73 -4.16 1.82 6.40
N ASP A 74 -4.77 2.95 6.75
CA ASP A 74 -6.12 2.97 7.30
C ASP A 74 -7.14 2.63 6.20
N LEU A 75 -7.59 1.37 6.17
CA LEU A 75 -8.57 0.89 5.19
C LEU A 75 -9.99 1.01 5.75
N PRO A 76 -10.99 1.40 4.93
CA PRO A 76 -12.39 1.30 5.32
C PRO A 76 -12.79 -0.14 5.69
N ALA A 77 -13.72 -0.29 6.64
CA ALA A 77 -14.20 -1.59 7.12
C ALA A 77 -14.79 -2.47 6.00
N ASP A 78 -15.32 -1.85 4.94
CA ASP A 78 -15.89 -2.53 3.76
C ASP A 78 -14.83 -3.24 2.90
N CYS A 79 -13.55 -2.93 3.11
CA CYS A 79 -12.46 -3.57 2.40
C CYS A 79 -12.09 -4.90 3.10
N HIS A 80 -12.49 -6.03 2.50
CA HIS A 80 -12.14 -7.39 2.99
C HIS A 80 -10.66 -7.78 2.74
N THR A 81 -9.76 -6.81 2.67
CA THR A 81 -8.34 -7.00 2.35
C THR A 81 -7.49 -6.59 3.56
N THR A 82 -6.29 -7.17 3.68
CA THR A 82 -5.32 -6.75 4.69
C THR A 82 -4.90 -5.29 4.51
N SER A 83 -4.74 -4.57 5.62
CA SER A 83 -4.31 -3.17 5.67
C SER A 83 -2.83 -2.96 5.34
N THR A 84 -2.06 -4.03 5.20
CA THR A 84 -0.63 -3.98 4.88
C THR A 84 -0.39 -4.07 3.37
N PHE A 85 0.32 -3.07 2.84
CA PHE A 85 0.64 -2.94 1.43
C PHE A 85 2.14 -2.82 1.20
N ASN A 86 2.58 -3.34 0.05
CA ASN A 86 3.93 -3.14 -0.41
C ASN A 86 4.09 -1.72 -0.99
N VAL A 87 5.26 -1.12 -0.87
CA VAL A 87 5.57 0.20 -1.43
C VAL A 87 5.24 0.32 -2.92
N SER A 88 5.41 -0.76 -3.70
CA SER A 88 5.06 -0.80 -5.14
C SER A 88 3.56 -0.67 -5.43
N ASP A 89 2.71 -0.94 -4.43
CA ASP A 89 1.26 -0.80 -4.52
C ASP A 89 0.78 0.53 -3.91
N LEU A 90 1.69 1.40 -3.45
CA LEU A 90 1.39 2.72 -2.90
C LEU A 90 1.86 3.83 -3.84
N SER A 91 1.03 4.86 -4.01
CA SER A 91 1.43 6.09 -4.70
C SER A 91 1.13 7.29 -3.82
N PRO A 92 2.00 8.32 -3.77
CA PRO A 92 1.71 9.52 -2.99
C PRO A 92 0.43 10.16 -3.52
N TYR A 93 -0.40 10.65 -2.61
CA TYR A 93 -1.56 11.43 -2.98
C TYR A 93 -1.13 12.87 -3.31
N ILE A 94 -1.49 13.36 -4.50
CA ILE A 94 -1.24 14.72 -4.95
C ILE A 94 -2.62 15.39 -5.11
N PRO A 95 -2.98 16.35 -4.23
CA PRO A 95 -4.22 17.09 -4.39
C PRO A 95 -4.14 17.99 -5.65
N ALA A 96 -5.27 18.18 -6.32
CA ALA A 96 -5.35 18.98 -7.55
C ALA A 96 -5.34 20.50 -7.27
N ASP A 97 -5.70 20.90 -6.04
CA ASP A 97 -5.69 22.27 -5.50
C ASP A 97 -5.22 22.21 -4.04
N ASP A 98 -4.62 23.29 -3.49
CA ASP A 98 -4.11 23.44 -2.10
C ASP A 98 -5.17 23.26 -0.98
N ALA A 99 -6.31 22.65 -1.26
CA ALA A 99 -7.37 22.39 -0.31
C ALA A 99 -6.95 21.34 0.73
N LEU A 100 -6.91 21.77 2.01
CA LEU A 100 -6.68 20.90 3.16
C LEU A 100 -7.82 19.87 3.28
N ILE A 101 -7.49 18.58 3.16
CA ILE A 101 -8.45 17.50 3.35
C ILE A 101 -8.65 17.29 4.85
N SER A 102 -9.75 17.81 5.39
CA SER A 102 -10.19 17.48 6.74
C SER A 102 -10.89 16.12 6.72
N ILE A 103 -10.22 15.09 7.22
CA ILE A 103 -10.77 13.74 7.34
C ILE A 103 -11.75 13.76 8.54
N SER A 104 -12.98 14.25 8.35
CA SER A 104 -14.03 14.06 9.35
C SER A 104 -14.62 12.66 9.16
N SER A 105 -14.26 11.73 10.03
CA SER A 105 -14.98 10.47 10.20
C SER A 105 -16.44 10.79 10.44
N SER A 106 -17.28 10.54 9.45
CA SER A 106 -18.72 10.72 9.57
C SER A 106 -19.27 9.61 10.46
N GLU A 107 -19.53 9.97 11.72
CA GLU A 107 -20.21 9.14 12.70
C GLU A 107 -21.65 8.93 12.20
N SER A 108 -21.95 7.75 11.68
CA SER A 108 -23.31 7.39 11.25
C SER A 108 -24.21 7.25 12.48
N SER A 109 -24.97 8.30 12.81
CA SER A 109 -26.06 8.22 13.78
C SER A 109 -27.20 7.38 13.20
N SER A 110 -27.30 6.13 13.62
CA SER A 110 -28.47 5.28 13.42
C SER A 110 -29.58 5.72 14.36
N SER A 111 -30.77 6.00 13.83
CA SER A 111 -32.00 6.13 14.61
C SER A 111 -33.09 5.26 13.99
N GLU A 112 -33.44 4.17 14.68
CA GLU A 112 -34.70 3.44 14.49
C GLU A 112 -35.84 4.17 15.21
N ALA A 113 -37.00 4.26 14.56
CA ALA A 113 -38.31 4.12 15.20
C ALA A 113 -39.36 3.93 14.09
N GLY A 114 -39.99 2.75 14.05
CA GLY A 114 -41.18 2.47 13.25
C GLY A 114 -42.44 2.56 14.12
N GLU A 115 -43.42 3.30 13.61
CA GLU A 115 -44.85 3.33 13.95
C GLU A 115 -45.53 3.40 12.55
N ASP A 116 -46.56 2.66 12.14
CA ASP A 116 -47.67 1.93 12.76
C ASP A 116 -48.00 0.65 11.95
#